data_AF-A0A183HKB6-F1
#
_entry.id   AF-A0A183HKB6-F1
#
_cell.length_a   1.000
_cell.length_b   1.000
_cell.length_c   1.000
_cell.angle_alpha   90.00
_cell.angle_beta   90.00
_cell.angle_gamma   90.00
#
_symmetry.space_group_name_H-M   'P 1'
#
loop_
_entity.id
_entity.type
_entity.pdbx_description
1 polymer ?
#
loop_
_entity_poly.entity_id
_entity_poly.type
_entity_poly.pdbx_seq_one_letter_code
_entity_poly.pdbx_strand_id
1 'polypeptide(L)'
;MKLKPDHASRPLWVAPDGHIFLESFSPVYKHAHDFLIAISEPVCRPEFIHEYQLTAYSLYAAVSIGLQTNDIIEYLERLSKSSLPKGIIEFIKICTVSYGKVKLVLKYNRYFIESRHSDVVQTLLKDKVIQQCLVEDKPAIEVPQTVSFNA
;
A
#
# COMPACT_ATOMS: atom_id res chain seq x y z
N MET A 1 -5.12 -13.94 -23.06
CA MET A 1 -3.78 -13.66 -22.50
C MET A 1 -2.75 -14.30 -23.41
N LYS A 2 -1.65 -13.61 -23.73
CA LYS A 2 -0.59 -14.17 -24.58
C LYS A 2 0.48 -14.80 -23.67
N LEU A 3 0.85 -16.04 -23.97
CA LEU A 3 1.93 -16.73 -23.28
C LEU A 3 3.28 -16.17 -23.74
N LYS A 4 4.20 -15.98 -22.81
CA LYS A 4 5.55 -15.51 -23.13
C LYS A 4 6.42 -16.67 -23.61
N PRO A 5 7.44 -16.42 -24.46
CA PRO A 5 8.31 -17.48 -24.96
C PRO A 5 9.08 -18.20 -23.84
N ASP A 6 9.33 -17.54 -22.72
CA ASP A 6 10.04 -18.04 -21.53
C ASP A 6 9.09 -18.45 -20.39
N HIS A 7 7.86 -18.86 -20.72
CA HIS A 7 6.85 -19.22 -19.71
C HIS A 7 7.24 -20.41 -18.81
N ALA A 8 8.15 -21.29 -19.26
CA ALA A 8 8.56 -22.47 -18.49
C ALA A 8 9.44 -22.12 -17.28
N SER A 9 10.15 -20.99 -17.32
CA SER A 9 11.06 -20.55 -16.24
C SER A 9 10.41 -19.55 -15.28
N ARG A 10 9.15 -19.20 -15.49
CA ARG A 10 8.42 -18.17 -14.76
C ARG A 10 7.38 -18.79 -13.84
N PRO A 11 7.36 -18.50 -12.53
CA PRO A 11 6.55 -19.27 -11.59
C PRO A 11 5.13 -18.72 -11.38
N LEU A 12 4.80 -17.53 -11.89
CA LEU A 12 3.53 -16.87 -11.61
C LEU A 12 2.53 -16.94 -12.76
N TRP A 13 1.26 -17.06 -12.40
CA TRP A 13 0.15 -16.78 -13.30
C TRP A 13 -0.82 -15.81 -12.64
N VAL A 14 -1.09 -14.69 -13.29
CA VAL A 14 -1.93 -13.60 -12.76
C VAL A 14 -3.25 -13.57 -13.52
N ALA A 15 -4.33 -13.85 -12.80
CA ALA A 15 -5.69 -13.82 -13.29
C ALA A 15 -6.26 -12.39 -13.26
N PRO A 16 -7.27 -12.07 -14.10
CA PRO A 16 -7.78 -10.70 -14.23
C PRO A 16 -8.65 -10.27 -13.05
N ASP A 17 -9.06 -11.21 -12.21
CA ASP A 17 -9.81 -11.02 -10.95
C ASP A 17 -8.91 -10.70 -9.75
N GLY A 18 -7.58 -10.69 -9.93
CA GLY A 18 -6.61 -10.41 -8.88
C GLY A 18 -6.04 -11.64 -8.19
N HIS A 19 -6.45 -12.85 -8.59
CA HIS A 19 -5.83 -14.08 -8.10
C HIS A 19 -4.47 -14.30 -8.76
N ILE A 20 -3.50 -14.74 -7.97
CA ILE A 20 -2.14 -15.07 -8.39
C ILE A 20 -1.86 -16.51 -7.98
N PHE A 21 -1.49 -17.33 -8.96
CA PHE A 21 -1.05 -18.70 -8.74
C PHE A 21 0.48 -18.75 -8.82
N LEU A 22 1.11 -19.34 -7.80
CA LEU A 22 2.56 -19.49 -7.65
C LEU A 22 2.94 -20.97 -7.64
N GLU A 23 3.84 -21.35 -8.54
CA GLU A 23 4.41 -22.70 -8.61
C GLU A 23 5.55 -22.89 -7.60
N SER A 24 5.38 -23.81 -6.64
CA SER A 24 6.38 -24.06 -5.57
C SER A 24 7.61 -24.83 -6.05
N PHE A 25 7.49 -25.57 -7.16
CA PHE A 25 8.55 -26.39 -7.73
C PHE A 25 9.53 -25.62 -8.63
N SER A 26 9.29 -24.33 -8.86
CA SER A 26 10.17 -23.50 -9.68
C SER A 26 11.46 -23.12 -8.94
N PRO A 27 12.64 -23.09 -9.59
CA PRO A 27 13.90 -22.69 -8.95
C PRO A 27 13.88 -21.25 -8.43
N VAL A 28 13.02 -20.39 -8.98
CA VAL A 28 12.84 -18.98 -8.57
C VAL A 28 11.72 -18.80 -7.54
N TYR A 29 11.17 -19.89 -6.99
CA TYR A 29 10.07 -19.87 -6.02
C TYR A 29 10.36 -18.94 -4.84
N LYS A 30 11.56 -19.02 -4.22
CA LYS A 30 11.88 -18.22 -3.03
C LYS A 30 11.70 -16.72 -3.28
N HIS A 31 12.24 -16.23 -4.40
CA HIS A 31 12.12 -14.81 -4.77
C HIS A 31 10.67 -14.41 -5.06
N ALA A 32 9.92 -15.27 -5.76
CA ALA A 32 8.52 -15.00 -6.06
C ALA A 32 7.64 -15.03 -4.80
N HIS A 33 7.89 -15.98 -3.90
CA HIS A 33 7.20 -16.13 -2.63
C HIS A 33 7.40 -14.92 -1.71
N ASP A 34 8.66 -14.50 -1.52
CA ASP A 34 8.98 -13.34 -0.66
C ASP A 34 8.36 -12.05 -1.23
N PHE A 35 8.37 -11.92 -2.56
CA PHE A 35 7.70 -10.82 -3.23
C PHE A 35 6.18 -10.84 -3.02
N LEU A 36 5.52 -11.99 -3.19
CA LEU A 36 4.08 -12.12 -3.00
C LEU A 36 3.63 -11.86 -1.56
N ILE A 37 4.42 -12.25 -0.57
CA ILE A 37 4.15 -11.91 0.84
C ILE A 37 4.07 -10.39 1.05
N ALA A 38 4.90 -9.63 0.34
CA ALA A 38 4.94 -8.19 0.48
C ALA A 38 3.76 -7.47 -0.21
N ILE A 39 3.20 -8.04 -1.28
CA ILE A 39 2.22 -7.35 -2.15
C ILE A 39 0.82 -7.94 -2.14
N SER A 40 0.63 -9.17 -1.64
CA SER A 40 -0.61 -9.93 -1.76
C SER A 40 -0.92 -10.73 -0.50
N GLU A 41 -2.18 -11.12 -0.35
CA GLU A 41 -2.64 -11.93 0.77
C GLU A 41 -2.70 -13.42 0.36
N PRO A 42 -2.22 -14.37 1.18
CA PRO A 42 -2.30 -15.79 0.86
C PRO A 42 -3.73 -16.31 1.04
N VAL A 43 -4.27 -16.99 0.02
CA VAL A 43 -5.57 -17.67 0.07
C VAL A 43 -5.37 -19.13 0.48
N CYS A 44 -4.54 -19.87 -0.27
CA CYS A 44 -4.22 -21.27 0.02
C CYS A 44 -2.76 -21.62 -0.32
N ARG A 45 -2.19 -22.59 0.40
CA ARG A 45 -0.79 -23.04 0.23
C ARG A 45 -0.69 -24.57 0.21
N PRO A 46 -1.22 -25.24 -0.82
CA PRO A 46 -1.03 -26.68 -1.02
C PRO A 46 0.39 -26.96 -1.53
N GLU A 47 0.76 -28.25 -1.64
CA GLU A 47 2.15 -28.67 -1.91
C GLU A 47 2.79 -28.08 -3.19
N PHE A 48 2.02 -27.97 -4.28
CA PHE A 48 2.57 -27.64 -5.61
C PHE A 48 2.24 -26.23 -6.12
N ILE A 49 1.05 -25.71 -5.83
CA ILE A 49 0.57 -24.44 -6.40
C ILE A 49 -0.10 -23.60 -5.30
N HIS A 50 0.55 -22.52 -4.91
CA HIS A 50 0.00 -21.58 -3.93
C HIS A 50 -0.91 -20.56 -4.62
N GLU A 51 -1.90 -20.11 -3.89
CA GLU A 51 -2.84 -19.08 -4.33
C GLU A 51 -2.73 -17.86 -3.43
N TYR A 52 -2.61 -16.72 -4.07
CA TYR A 52 -2.59 -15.41 -3.44
C TYR A 52 -3.63 -14.50 -4.09
N GLN A 53 -4.06 -13.48 -3.37
CA GLN A 53 -5.02 -12.50 -3.85
C GLN A 53 -4.45 -11.10 -3.68
N LEU A 54 -4.49 -10.32 -4.76
CA LEU A 54 -4.22 -8.89 -4.71
C LEU A 54 -5.43 -8.16 -4.15
N THR A 55 -5.24 -7.48 -3.02
CA THR A 55 -6.26 -6.62 -2.41
C THR A 55 -5.76 -5.18 -2.40
N ALA A 56 -6.67 -4.22 -2.24
CA ALA A 56 -6.27 -2.82 -2.04
C ALA A 56 -5.41 -2.67 -0.77
N TYR A 57 -5.78 -3.42 0.29
CA TYR A 57 -5.08 -3.39 1.58
C TYR A 57 -3.65 -3.93 1.50
N SER A 58 -3.45 -5.04 0.78
CA SER A 58 -2.11 -5.62 0.60
C SER A 58 -1.19 -4.68 -0.17
N LEU A 59 -1.71 -4.00 -1.20
CA LEU A 59 -0.96 -2.99 -1.96
C LEU A 59 -0.65 -1.74 -1.12
N TYR A 60 -1.55 -1.33 -0.22
CA TYR A 60 -1.28 -0.25 0.73
C TYR A 60 -0.15 -0.61 1.70
N ALA A 61 -0.12 -1.86 2.18
CA ALA A 61 0.98 -2.35 3.00
C ALA A 61 2.30 -2.35 2.21
N ALA A 62 2.27 -2.80 0.95
CA ALA A 62 3.42 -2.80 0.06
C ALA A 62 4.03 -1.40 -0.16
N VAL A 63 3.20 -0.38 -0.36
CA VAL A 63 3.68 1.00 -0.51
C VAL A 63 4.21 1.54 0.82
N SER A 64 3.62 1.14 1.96
CA SER A 64 4.09 1.53 3.30
C SER A 64 5.51 1.05 3.60
N ILE A 65 5.88 -0.14 3.11
CA ILE A 65 7.24 -0.68 3.25
C ILE A 65 8.24 -0.09 2.23
N GLY A 66 7.75 0.76 1.31
CA GLY A 66 8.58 1.53 0.38
C GLY A 66 8.64 0.99 -1.06
N LEU A 67 7.85 -0.05 -1.40
CA LEU A 67 7.79 -0.54 -2.78
C LEU A 67 7.15 0.49 -3.71
N GLN A 68 7.77 0.75 -4.86
CA GLN A 68 7.23 1.67 -5.85
C GLN A 68 6.25 0.95 -6.77
N THR A 69 5.25 1.70 -7.25
CA THR A 69 4.23 1.21 -8.19
C THR A 69 4.84 0.52 -9.42
N ASN A 70 5.86 1.14 -10.02
CA ASN A 70 6.49 0.62 -11.22
C ASN A 70 7.27 -0.67 -10.93
N ASP A 71 7.94 -0.74 -9.79
CA ASP A 71 8.69 -1.93 -9.38
C ASP A 71 7.74 -3.12 -9.20
N ILE A 72 6.58 -2.91 -8.57
CA ILE A 72 5.57 -3.97 -8.40
C ILE A 72 5.12 -4.51 -9.76
N ILE A 73 4.80 -3.61 -10.70
CA ILE A 73 4.35 -3.99 -12.05
C ILE A 73 5.47 -4.69 -12.83
N GLU A 74 6.70 -4.19 -12.76
CA GLU A 74 7.85 -4.76 -13.46
C GLU A 74 8.19 -6.16 -12.92
N TYR A 75 8.20 -6.35 -11.61
CA TYR A 75 8.46 -7.65 -10.99
C TYR A 75 7.35 -8.66 -11.33
N LEU A 76 6.08 -8.27 -11.25
CA LEU A 76 4.97 -9.11 -11.69
C LEU A 76 5.10 -9.47 -13.17
N GLU A 77 5.46 -8.52 -14.03
CA GLU A 77 5.64 -8.77 -15.47
C GLU A 77 6.84 -9.68 -15.71
N ARG A 78 7.93 -9.60 -14.93
CA ARG A 78 9.11 -10.47 -15.04
C ARG A 78 8.85 -11.90 -14.55
N LEU A 79 8.05 -12.08 -13.51
CA LEU A 79 7.76 -13.40 -12.93
C LEU A 79 6.52 -14.08 -13.53
N SER A 80 5.65 -13.35 -14.22
CA SER A 80 4.42 -13.88 -14.83
C SER A 80 4.67 -14.61 -16.16
N LYS A 81 4.13 -15.82 -16.28
CA LYS A 81 4.11 -16.66 -17.50
C LYS A 81 3.37 -16.00 -18.67
N SER A 82 2.36 -15.21 -18.36
CA SER A 82 1.54 -14.48 -19.33
C SER A 82 1.77 -12.98 -19.23
N SER A 83 1.43 -12.25 -20.30
CA SER A 83 1.26 -10.80 -20.23
C SER A 83 0.30 -10.43 -19.10
N LEU A 84 0.63 -9.44 -18.26
CA LEU A 84 -0.28 -8.98 -17.22
C LEU A 84 -1.59 -8.41 -17.82
N PRO A 85 -2.76 -8.70 -17.22
CA PRO A 85 -4.01 -8.06 -17.62
C PRO A 85 -3.94 -6.55 -17.40
N LYS A 86 -4.43 -5.76 -18.36
CA LYS A 86 -4.46 -4.29 -18.25
C LYS A 86 -5.21 -3.80 -17.00
N GLY A 87 -6.30 -4.49 -16.64
CA GLY A 87 -7.08 -4.18 -15.44
C GLY A 87 -6.28 -4.29 -14.14
N ILE A 88 -5.37 -5.26 -14.04
CA ILE A 88 -4.49 -5.41 -12.86
C ILE A 88 -3.47 -4.28 -12.80
N ILE A 89 -2.88 -3.90 -13.94
CA ILE A 89 -1.95 -2.77 -14.00
C ILE A 89 -2.63 -1.48 -13.57
N GLU A 90 -3.85 -1.24 -14.05
CA GLU A 90 -4.64 -0.06 -13.70
C GLU A 90 -5.05 -0.09 -12.22
N PHE A 91 -5.50 -1.24 -11.72
CA PHE A 91 -5.82 -1.44 -10.30
C PHE A 91 -4.63 -1.11 -9.40
N ILE A 92 -3.44 -1.65 -9.70
CA ILE A 92 -2.22 -1.36 -8.94
C ILE A 92 -1.94 0.14 -8.93
N LYS A 93 -1.99 0.80 -10.10
CA LYS A 93 -1.75 2.26 -10.19
C LYS A 93 -2.75 3.08 -9.37
N ILE A 94 -4.04 2.73 -9.43
CA ILE A 94 -5.09 3.45 -8.69
C ILE A 94 -4.87 3.32 -7.18
N CYS A 95 -4.56 2.10 -6.71
CA CYS A 95 -4.34 1.85 -5.29
C CYS A 95 -3.05 2.53 -4.79
N THR A 96 -1.96 2.49 -5.55
CA THR A 96 -0.67 2.97 -5.05
C THR A 96 -0.51 4.50 -5.12
N VAL A 97 -1.13 5.18 -6.09
CA VAL A 97 -0.97 6.64 -6.28
C VAL A 97 -1.61 7.46 -5.16
N SER A 98 -2.69 6.98 -4.55
CA SER A 98 -3.39 7.72 -3.50
C SER A 98 -2.78 7.53 -2.11
N TYR A 99 -1.89 6.55 -1.96
CA TYR A 99 -1.41 6.09 -0.66
C TYR A 99 -0.08 6.74 -0.25
N GLY A 100 0.15 6.87 1.05
CA GLY A 100 1.39 7.43 1.63
C GLY A 100 1.53 8.95 1.51
N LYS A 101 0.53 9.62 0.94
CA LYS A 101 0.54 11.08 0.76
C LYS A 101 0.21 11.84 2.04
N VAL A 102 -0.53 11.25 2.97
CA VAL A 102 -1.03 11.91 4.19
C VAL A 102 -0.68 11.06 5.40
N LYS A 103 -0.23 11.69 6.48
CA LYS A 103 0.17 11.06 7.73
C LYS A 103 -0.57 11.72 8.90
N LEU A 104 -1.20 10.93 9.75
CA LEU A 104 -1.72 11.39 11.03
C LEU A 104 -0.62 11.25 12.08
N VAL A 105 -0.25 12.36 12.72
CA VAL A 105 0.89 12.42 13.65
C VAL A 105 0.42 12.98 14.99
N LEU A 106 0.79 12.33 16.09
CA LEU A 106 0.54 12.82 17.44
C LEU A 106 1.78 13.57 17.94
N LYS A 107 1.66 14.88 18.18
CA LYS A 107 2.72 15.72 18.76
C LYS A 107 2.12 16.57 19.87
N TYR A 108 2.79 16.65 21.03
CA TYR A 108 2.32 17.47 22.17
C TYR A 108 0.86 17.25 22.55
N ASN A 109 0.40 15.99 22.59
CA ASN A 109 -0.99 15.61 22.88
C ASN A 109 -2.03 16.19 21.90
N ARG A 110 -1.60 16.55 20.68
CA ARG A 110 -2.45 17.05 19.59
C ARG A 110 -2.24 16.20 18.33
N TYR A 111 -3.32 15.91 17.62
CA TYR A 111 -3.29 15.19 16.35
C TYR A 111 -3.12 16.17 15.19
N PHE A 112 -2.12 15.93 14.36
CA PHE A 112 -1.80 16.71 13.16
C PHE A 112 -1.92 15.85 11.92
N ILE A 113 -2.40 16.43 10.83
CA ILE A 113 -2.37 15.81 9.51
C ILE A 113 -1.22 16.44 8.73
N GLU A 114 -0.20 15.65 8.46
CA GLU A 114 1.00 16.08 7.72
C GLU A 114 1.03 15.44 6.33
N SER A 115 1.41 16.22 5.33
CA SER A 115 1.62 15.75 3.97
C SER A 115 2.78 16.50 3.34
N ARG A 116 3.56 15.83 2.49
CA ARG A 116 4.56 16.47 1.63
C ARG A 116 3.93 17.09 0.36
N HIS A 117 2.65 16.81 0.13
CA HIS A 117 1.93 17.13 -1.09
C HIS A 117 0.84 18.17 -0.79
N SER A 118 1.13 19.44 -1.11
CA SER A 118 0.23 20.57 -0.83
C SER A 118 -1.13 20.43 -1.54
N ASP A 119 -1.13 19.86 -2.75
CA ASP A 119 -2.31 19.53 -3.54
C ASP A 119 -3.30 18.63 -2.79
N VAL A 120 -2.79 17.64 -2.05
CA VAL A 120 -3.61 16.72 -1.26
C VAL A 120 -4.21 17.44 -0.06
N VAL A 121 -3.41 18.25 0.64
CA VAL A 121 -3.90 19.03 1.79
C VAL A 121 -5.02 19.98 1.37
N GLN A 122 -4.84 20.70 0.25
CA GLN A 122 -5.88 21.57 -0.29
C GLN A 122 -7.16 20.81 -0.65
N THR A 123 -7.01 19.57 -1.15
CA THR A 123 -8.15 18.71 -1.47
C THR A 123 -8.89 18.30 -0.20
N LEU A 124 -8.16 17.87 0.84
CA LEU A 124 -8.75 17.52 2.14
C LEU A 124 -9.44 18.71 2.81
N LEU A 125 -8.83 19.90 2.74
CA LEU A 125 -9.41 21.12 3.31
C LEU A 125 -10.67 21.59 2.60
N LYS A 126 -10.97 21.11 1.39
CA LYS A 126 -12.23 21.40 0.68
C LYS A 126 -13.38 20.47 1.09
N ASP A 127 -13.07 19.37 1.78
CA ASP A 127 -14.07 18.41 2.24
C ASP A 127 -14.80 18.96 3.48
N LYS A 128 -16.14 19.01 3.42
CA LYS A 128 -16.97 19.59 4.48
C LYS A 128 -16.88 18.81 5.80
N VAL A 129 -16.71 17.50 5.75
CA VAL A 129 -16.61 16.66 6.96
C VAL A 129 -15.27 16.93 7.64
N ILE A 130 -14.19 16.98 6.86
CA ILE A 130 -12.85 17.26 7.38
C ILE A 130 -12.78 18.67 7.97
N GLN A 131 -13.39 19.66 7.30
CA GLN A 131 -13.46 21.03 7.82
C GLN A 131 -14.11 21.12 9.20
N GLN A 132 -15.18 20.36 9.45
CA GLN A 132 -15.87 20.33 10.74
C GLN A 132 -15.01 19.73 11.86
N CYS A 133 -14.04 18.88 11.53
CA CYS A 133 -13.14 18.25 12.47
C CYS A 133 -11.86 19.06 12.74
N LEU A 134 -11.62 20.16 12.02
CA LEU A 134 -10.46 21.01 12.25
C LEU A 134 -10.58 21.71 13.60
N VAL A 135 -9.58 21.51 14.45
CA VAL A 135 -9.46 22.24 15.72
C VAL A 135 -8.91 23.62 15.41
N GLU A 136 -9.70 24.67 15.65
CA GLU A 136 -9.19 26.04 15.64
C GLU A 136 -8.15 26.19 16.75
N ASP A 137 -6.97 26.68 16.40
CA ASP A 137 -5.88 26.93 17.35
C ASP A 137 -6.26 28.14 18.21
N LYS A 138 -7.13 27.95 19.20
CA LYS A 138 -7.22 28.90 20.30
C LYS A 138 -5.90 28.79 21.06
N PRO A 139 -5.13 29.89 21.22
CA PRO A 139 -3.94 29.85 22.04
C PRO A 139 -4.36 29.31 23.41
N ALA A 140 -3.63 28.32 23.89
CA ALA A 140 -3.83 27.79 25.22
C ALA A 140 -3.79 28.98 26.18
N ILE A 141 -4.87 29.21 26.90
CA ILE A 141 -4.90 30.19 27.98
C ILE A 141 -3.77 29.77 28.92
N GLU A 142 -2.69 30.54 28.99
CA GLU A 142 -1.69 30.40 30.02
C GLU A 142 -2.41 30.55 31.35
N VAL A 143 -2.63 29.43 32.03
CA VAL A 143 -3.13 29.46 33.40
C VAL A 143 -2.02 30.13 34.21
N PRO A 144 -2.25 31.31 34.83
CA PRO A 144 -1.23 31.94 35.64
C PRO A 144 -0.84 30.95 36.73
N GLN A 145 0.45 30.65 36.88
CA GLN A 145 0.97 29.92 38.02
C GLN A 145 0.69 30.76 39.28
N THR A 146 -0.46 30.55 39.90
CA THR A 146 -0.79 31.16 41.18
C THR A 146 0.04 30.50 42.27
N VAL A 147 1.06 31.26 42.68
CA VAL A 147 1.51 31.51 44.06
C VAL A 147 1.93 30.29 44.90
N SER A 148 3.24 30.26 45.15
CA SER A 148 3.96 29.62 46.24
C SER A 148 3.17 29.39 47.54
N PHE A 149 3.25 28.17 48.07
CA PHE A 149 3.18 27.92 49.52
C PHE A 149 4.45 27.19 49.95
N ASN A 150 5.33 27.92 50.63
CA ASN A 150 6.37 27.36 51.48
C ASN A 150 5.72 26.94 52.81
N ALA A 151 6.02 25.73 53.27
CA ALA A 151 5.92 25.32 54.66
C ALA A 151 7.17 24.51 55.01
#